data_AF-A0A7J4JUP1-F1
#
_entry.id   AF-A0A7J4JUP1-F1
#
_cell.length_a   1.000
_cell.length_b   1.000
_cell.length_c   1.000
_cell.angle_alpha   90.00
_cell.angle_beta   90.00
_cell.angle_gamma   90.00
#
_symmetry.space_group_name_H-M   'P 1'
#
loop_
_entity.id
_entity.type
_entity.pdbx_description
1 polymer ?
#
loop_
_entity_poly.entity_id
_entity_poly.type
_entity_poly.pdbx_seq_one_letter_code
_entity_poly.pdbx_strand_id
1 'polypeptide(L)'
;NAQEPAIVQEQDIVQTIVIPLSEPASAGSSDCSTKRSTFLNLEEPNISKFVREAAKGSGVLWNGKVYSSNELKPVLDYVEGLVLFNAWLVKDGFSNDFRKDFIEYYNTKALLDTPQYFKASQNGFWQFLDSNSSMIFSQKDNNSFFLPDAGRYRVELAIDFGSDWKLFSTDGKPKAFAKVLFAHLQAPNDLNPFYYIPFDGAIGLKNGFFERQDYGTAFQNSGNGIKVENFENSNTFPKAEGSNPLSVLKTSIDSNSSIVNSTFESRGRILRVDLGEGKDELVFSPSLATPLALKVSAGSSQEGKLAVFYDFLESGKPEKPGKNLAFWNSPETLECLDFSGKKLSETFNNSADRQASALDNINPWESSFGIDWESVEKTGNVFLTTVFYTNPSRQSVFSVHNDSKDNALAVSRTAIAQQAVLNGVGGMRFNDSSRSSEASIGSLEELFNAVESRDVFMIQKGQELGFWWNEKKLLSSFETSVQQELQSCIGS
;
A
#
# COMPACT_ATOMS: atom_id res chain seq x y z
N ASN A 1 20.08 3.18 4.14
CA ASN A 1 20.63 2.72 5.44
C ASN A 1 19.74 3.15 6.61
N ALA A 2 18.44 2.87 6.53
CA ALA A 2 17.58 2.91 7.70
C ALA A 2 17.61 1.49 8.29
N GLN A 3 18.19 1.35 9.47
CA GLN A 3 18.15 0.10 10.21
C GLN A 3 16.71 -0.05 10.70
N GLU A 4 15.99 -1.07 10.21
CA GLU A 4 14.68 -1.42 10.75
C GLU A 4 14.79 -1.58 12.28
N PRO A 5 13.82 -1.08 13.06
CA PRO A 5 13.77 -1.44 14.47
C PRO A 5 13.62 -2.96 14.54
N ALA A 6 14.55 -3.61 15.23
CA ALA A 6 14.53 -5.05 15.43
C ALA A 6 13.16 -5.46 15.98
N ILE A 7 12.47 -6.33 15.26
CA ILE A 7 11.31 -7.06 15.78
C ILE A 7 11.83 -7.85 16.98
N VAL A 8 11.47 -7.41 18.17
CA VAL A 8 11.76 -8.12 19.42
C VAL A 8 11.07 -9.47 19.33
N GLN A 9 11.84 -10.54 19.17
CA GLN A 9 11.29 -11.90 19.14
C GLN A 9 10.78 -12.27 20.54
N GLU A 10 9.76 -13.11 20.63
CA GLU A 10 9.12 -13.49 21.89
C GLU A 10 10.09 -14.09 22.94
N GLN A 11 11.23 -14.61 22.50
CA GLN A 11 12.31 -15.08 23.38
C GLN A 11 13.14 -13.96 24.04
N ASP A 12 13.08 -12.73 23.53
CA ASP A 12 13.71 -11.55 24.14
C ASP A 12 12.83 -10.92 25.25
N ILE A 13 11.61 -11.44 25.48
CA ILE A 13 10.59 -10.87 26.37
C ILE A 13 10.78 -11.26 27.86
N VAL A 14 11.88 -11.94 28.22
CA VAL A 14 12.22 -12.15 29.65
C VAL A 14 13.58 -11.54 30.00
N GLN A 15 13.82 -10.30 29.56
CA GLN A 15 14.84 -9.46 30.19
C GLN A 15 14.32 -9.01 31.56
N THR A 16 14.69 -9.77 32.60
CA THR A 16 14.30 -9.44 33.98
C THR A 16 15.30 -8.43 34.54
N ILE A 17 14.87 -7.17 34.68
CA ILE A 17 15.56 -6.23 35.59
C ILE A 17 15.20 -6.69 37.01
N VAL A 18 16.13 -7.35 37.68
CA VAL A 18 16.02 -7.58 39.12
C VAL A 18 16.82 -6.47 39.78
N ILE A 19 16.15 -5.36 40.11
CA ILE A 19 16.78 -4.39 41.01
C ILE A 19 16.80 -5.09 42.37
N PRO A 20 17.97 -5.42 42.96
CA PRO A 20 17.98 -5.88 44.32
C PRO A 20 17.33 -4.79 45.16
N LEU A 21 16.12 -5.05 45.64
CA LEU A 21 15.39 -4.21 46.58
C LEU A 21 16.05 -4.35 47.96
N SER A 22 17.36 -4.09 48.06
CA SER A 22 17.86 -3.52 49.30
C SER A 22 17.42 -2.07 49.24
N GLU A 23 16.28 -1.76 49.87
CA GLU A 23 15.95 -0.37 50.18
C GLU A 23 17.22 0.30 50.71
N PRO A 24 17.61 1.49 50.20
CA PRO A 24 18.76 2.19 50.75
C PRO A 24 18.51 2.31 52.25
N ALA A 25 19.37 1.65 53.03
CA ALA A 25 19.31 1.66 54.47
C ALA A 25 19.33 3.13 54.91
N SER A 26 18.19 3.60 55.41
CA SER A 26 17.98 4.86 56.14
C SER A 26 19.08 5.92 55.93
N ALA A 27 19.06 6.60 54.77
CA ALA A 27 19.73 7.90 54.70
C ALA A 27 18.79 8.89 55.39
N GLY A 28 19.17 9.29 56.61
CA GLY A 28 18.45 10.29 57.39
C GLY A 28 18.19 11.56 56.58
N SER A 29 16.92 11.97 56.58
CA SER A 29 16.40 13.31 56.26
C SER A 29 17.16 14.12 55.20
N SER A 30 16.73 14.03 53.94
CA SER A 30 15.95 15.08 53.24
C SER A 30 15.95 14.78 51.72
N ASP A 31 14.76 14.72 51.14
CA ASP A 31 14.46 14.88 49.71
C ASP A 31 14.79 13.79 48.66
N CYS A 32 15.02 12.52 49.06
CA CYS A 32 15.24 11.41 48.11
C CYS A 32 14.14 10.32 48.11
N SER A 33 12.86 10.67 48.31
CA SER A 33 11.76 9.74 47.99
C SER A 33 11.36 9.91 46.51
N THR A 34 12.20 9.44 45.59
CA THR A 34 11.80 9.35 44.17
C THR A 34 10.54 8.50 44.09
N LYS A 35 9.41 9.12 43.76
CA LYS A 35 8.14 8.41 43.55
C LYS A 35 8.39 7.27 42.56
N ARG A 36 7.94 6.06 42.90
CA ARG A 36 8.04 4.85 42.05
C ARG A 36 7.18 5.05 40.80
N SER A 37 7.77 5.73 39.82
CA SER A 37 7.09 6.26 38.65
C SER A 37 8.07 6.38 37.49
N THR A 38 7.53 6.51 36.29
CA THR A 38 8.29 6.82 35.07
C THR A 38 8.05 8.25 34.57
N PHE A 39 7.35 9.08 35.37
CA PHE A 39 7.09 10.47 35.04
C PHE A 39 8.39 11.22 34.75
N LEU A 40 8.36 12.09 33.75
CA LEU A 40 9.48 12.96 33.44
C LEU A 40 9.65 14.05 34.51
N ASN A 41 10.88 14.24 34.96
CA ASN A 41 11.29 15.32 35.83
C ASN A 41 12.51 16.01 35.22
N LEU A 42 12.33 17.22 34.68
CA LEU A 42 13.33 17.95 33.89
C LEU A 42 13.86 17.09 32.73
N GLU A 43 12.94 16.50 31.96
CA GLU A 43 13.20 15.66 30.77
C GLU A 43 13.80 14.26 31.03
N GLU A 44 14.18 13.92 32.27
CA GLU A 44 14.63 12.56 32.65
C GLU A 44 13.48 11.78 33.33
N PRO A 45 13.21 10.50 32.95
CA PRO A 45 12.28 9.64 33.66
C PRO A 45 12.70 9.39 35.12
N ASN A 46 11.76 9.47 36.07
CA ASN A 46 12.04 9.20 37.49
C ASN A 46 12.63 7.79 37.74
N ILE A 47 12.31 6.82 36.88
CA ILE A 47 12.88 5.47 36.95
C ILE A 47 14.40 5.47 36.72
N SER A 48 14.92 6.35 35.86
CA SER A 48 16.38 6.51 35.65
C SER A 48 17.06 6.96 36.94
N LYS A 49 16.46 7.91 37.66
CA LYS A 49 16.96 8.39 38.95
C LYS A 49 16.98 7.25 39.98
N PHE A 50 15.93 6.44 40.03
CA PHE A 50 15.87 5.26 40.90
C PHE A 50 16.98 4.24 40.58
N VAL A 51 17.21 3.93 39.30
CA VAL A 51 18.28 3.02 38.85
C VAL A 51 19.66 3.55 39.25
N ARG A 52 19.91 4.86 39.09
CA ARG A 52 21.16 5.51 39.52
C ARG A 52 21.40 5.39 41.01
N GLU A 53 20.39 5.67 41.84
CA GLU A 53 20.50 5.56 43.30
C GLU A 53 20.71 4.10 43.74
N ALA A 54 20.00 3.14 43.15
CA ALA A 54 20.17 1.72 43.45
C ALA A 54 21.61 1.24 43.17
N ALA A 55 22.22 1.72 42.08
CA ALA A 55 23.58 1.32 41.71
C ALA A 55 24.68 1.86 42.65
N LYS A 56 24.41 2.92 43.43
CA LYS A 56 25.37 3.45 44.41
C LYS A 56 25.58 2.49 45.60
N GLY A 57 24.59 1.64 45.90
CA GLY A 57 24.66 0.69 47.00
C GLY A 57 25.38 -0.60 46.61
N SER A 58 24.71 -1.46 45.83
CA SER A 58 25.17 -2.82 45.52
C SER A 58 25.32 -3.09 44.01
N GLY A 59 25.19 -2.07 43.18
CA GLY A 59 25.00 -2.23 41.73
C GLY A 59 23.58 -2.72 41.38
N VAL A 60 23.26 -2.69 40.08
CA VAL A 60 21.97 -3.13 39.53
C VAL A 60 22.16 -4.44 38.76
N LEU A 61 21.39 -5.48 39.09
CA LEU A 61 21.39 -6.73 38.35
C LEU A 61 20.46 -6.60 37.13
N TRP A 62 21.04 -6.68 35.94
CA TRP A 62 20.32 -6.64 34.66
C TRP A 62 20.88 -7.71 33.73
N ASN A 63 19.99 -8.55 33.16
CA ASN A 63 20.37 -9.65 32.27
C ASN A 63 21.51 -10.54 32.83
N GLY A 64 21.42 -10.89 34.11
CA GLY A 64 22.40 -11.75 34.79
C GLY A 64 23.75 -11.08 35.11
N LYS A 65 23.93 -9.79 34.79
CA LYS A 65 25.14 -9.02 35.10
C LYS A 65 24.84 -7.91 36.09
N VAL A 66 25.75 -7.70 37.06
CA VAL A 66 25.70 -6.56 37.99
C VAL A 66 26.41 -5.37 37.36
N TYR A 67 25.73 -4.23 37.29
CA TYR A 67 26.24 -2.97 36.77
C TYR A 67 26.53 -2.00 37.92
N SER A 68 27.77 -1.53 37.99
CA SER A 68 28.19 -0.47 38.91
C SER A 68 27.72 0.91 38.42
N SER A 69 27.74 1.92 39.29
CA SER A 69 27.31 3.30 38.97
C SER A 69 27.96 3.89 37.71
N ASN A 70 29.19 3.48 37.44
CA ASN A 70 30.07 3.92 36.36
C ASN A 70 29.91 3.09 35.07
N GLU A 71 29.11 2.03 35.10
CA GLU A 71 28.80 1.15 33.95
C GLU A 71 27.30 1.14 33.61
N LEU A 72 26.49 1.99 34.27
CA LEU A 72 25.04 1.97 34.18
C LEU A 72 24.45 2.39 32.82
N LYS A 73 25.24 3.01 31.94
CA LYS A 73 24.71 3.62 30.71
C LYS A 73 23.82 2.67 29.88
N PRO A 74 24.20 1.40 29.62
CA PRO A 74 23.36 0.48 28.86
C PRO A 74 22.01 0.17 29.53
N VAL A 75 21.99 0.08 30.87
CA VAL A 75 20.77 -0.15 31.65
C VAL A 75 19.85 1.06 31.56
N LEU A 76 20.42 2.27 31.70
CA LEU A 76 19.67 3.52 31.63
C LEU A 76 19.11 3.75 30.22
N ASP A 77 19.93 3.60 29.18
CA ASP A 77 19.49 3.72 27.78
C ASP A 77 18.32 2.76 27.48
N TYR A 78 18.39 1.53 27.99
CA TYR A 78 17.33 0.53 27.82
C TYR A 78 16.05 0.93 28.55
N VAL A 79 16.13 1.26 29.84
CA VAL A 79 14.95 1.64 30.65
C VAL A 79 14.31 2.91 30.13
N GLU A 80 15.10 3.90 29.73
CA GLU A 80 14.61 5.13 29.11
C GLU A 80 13.93 4.84 27.78
N GLY A 81 14.54 4.00 26.94
CA GLY A 81 13.97 3.59 25.66
C GLY A 81 12.64 2.83 25.77
N LEU A 82 12.37 2.17 26.91
CA LEU A 82 11.08 1.52 27.17
C LEU A 82 9.95 2.51 27.47
N VAL A 83 10.26 3.64 28.12
CA VAL A 83 9.25 4.59 28.64
C VAL A 83 9.20 5.91 27.87
N LEU A 84 10.21 6.19 27.07
CA LEU A 84 10.33 7.39 26.25
C LEU A 84 10.94 7.03 24.90
N PHE A 85 10.12 6.97 23.87
CA PHE A 85 10.54 6.58 22.52
C PHE A 85 9.80 7.38 21.46
N ASN A 86 10.29 7.32 20.23
CA ASN A 86 9.61 7.93 19.09
C ASN A 86 8.90 6.85 18.27
N ALA A 87 7.67 7.12 17.87
CA ALA A 87 6.86 6.23 17.02
C ALA A 87 6.31 7.00 15.82
N TRP A 88 6.17 6.32 14.68
CA TRP A 88 5.39 6.82 13.55
C TRP A 88 3.95 6.37 13.73
N LEU A 89 3.03 7.32 13.82
CA LEU A 89 1.60 7.06 14.04
C LEU A 89 0.79 7.67 12.91
N VAL A 90 -0.26 6.97 12.51
CA VAL A 90 -1.28 7.49 11.60
C VAL A 90 -2.23 8.42 12.34
N LYS A 91 -2.94 9.26 11.61
CA LYS A 91 -4.01 10.08 12.21
C LYS A 91 -5.17 9.19 12.65
N ASP A 92 -5.37 9.04 13.96
CA ASP A 92 -6.41 8.17 14.53
C ASP A 92 -6.85 8.58 15.95
N GLY A 93 -7.76 7.85 16.58
CA GLY A 93 -8.27 8.09 17.92
C GLY A 93 -8.12 6.87 18.84
N PHE A 94 -7.52 7.06 20.01
CA PHE A 94 -7.39 6.01 21.03
C PHE A 94 -8.56 6.06 22.01
N SER A 95 -9.79 6.05 21.47
CA SER A 95 -11.01 6.15 22.25
C SER A 95 -11.21 4.95 23.18
N ASN A 96 -12.15 5.06 24.13
CA ASN A 96 -12.50 3.91 24.95
C ASN A 96 -13.07 2.75 24.13
N ASP A 97 -13.79 3.07 23.05
CA ASP A 97 -14.39 2.10 22.16
C ASP A 97 -13.32 1.33 21.38
N PHE A 98 -12.31 2.04 20.83
CA PHE A 98 -11.12 1.42 20.22
C PHE A 98 -10.50 0.38 21.15
N ARG A 99 -10.28 0.72 22.42
CA ARG A 99 -9.64 -0.20 23.38
C ARG A 99 -10.48 -1.44 23.63
N LYS A 100 -11.80 -1.29 23.79
CA LYS A 100 -12.70 -2.43 24.00
C LYS A 100 -12.73 -3.35 22.78
N ASP A 101 -12.85 -2.77 21.60
CA ASP A 101 -12.87 -3.52 20.35
C ASP A 101 -11.51 -4.16 20.05
N PHE A 102 -10.40 -3.52 20.44
CA PHE A 102 -9.06 -4.10 20.40
C PHE A 102 -8.96 -5.33 21.32
N ILE A 103 -9.41 -5.20 22.58
CA ILE A 103 -9.44 -6.32 23.54
C ILE A 103 -10.30 -7.46 22.99
N GLU A 104 -11.50 -7.17 22.49
CA GLU A 104 -12.39 -8.16 21.89
C GLU A 104 -11.69 -8.87 20.73
N TYR A 105 -11.10 -8.13 19.81
CA TYR A 105 -10.42 -8.68 18.64
C TYR A 105 -9.30 -9.66 19.03
N TYR A 106 -8.38 -9.26 19.91
CA TYR A 106 -7.25 -10.10 20.32
C TYR A 106 -7.67 -11.24 21.25
N ASN A 107 -8.75 -11.10 22.03
CA ASN A 107 -9.24 -12.18 22.89
C ASN A 107 -10.22 -13.15 22.20
N THR A 108 -10.71 -12.85 21.00
CA THR A 108 -11.74 -13.69 20.35
C THR A 108 -11.44 -14.06 18.91
N LYS A 109 -10.68 -13.25 18.16
CA LYS A 109 -10.42 -13.43 16.72
C LYS A 109 -8.97 -13.75 16.42
N ALA A 110 -8.01 -13.00 16.98
CA ALA A 110 -6.58 -13.21 16.77
C ALA A 110 -5.92 -14.12 17.84
N LEU A 111 -6.67 -15.08 18.37
CA LEU A 111 -6.32 -15.84 19.58
C LEU A 111 -4.96 -16.56 19.53
N LEU A 112 -4.59 -17.10 18.37
CA LEU A 112 -3.35 -17.85 18.18
C LEU A 112 -2.12 -16.91 18.12
N ASP A 113 -2.29 -15.72 17.55
CA ASP A 113 -1.22 -14.73 17.37
C ASP A 113 -1.11 -13.75 18.56
N THR A 114 -2.07 -13.77 19.47
CA THR A 114 -2.08 -12.87 20.64
C THR A 114 -1.06 -13.32 21.68
N PRO A 115 -0.11 -12.45 22.09
CA PRO A 115 0.91 -12.79 23.07
C PRO A 115 0.33 -13.19 24.44
N GLN A 116 0.99 -14.12 25.13
CA GLN A 116 0.50 -14.64 26.41
C GLN A 116 0.43 -13.57 27.51
N TYR A 117 1.35 -12.60 27.52
CA TYR A 117 1.32 -11.49 28.48
C TYR A 117 0.07 -10.62 28.33
N PHE A 118 -0.49 -10.54 27.11
CA PHE A 118 -1.69 -9.77 26.86
C PHE A 118 -2.92 -10.55 27.30
N LYS A 119 -3.09 -11.80 26.85
CA LYS A 119 -4.31 -12.62 27.04
C LYS A 119 -4.38 -13.41 28.35
N ALA A 120 -3.38 -13.32 29.23
CA ALA A 120 -3.40 -14.05 30.51
C ALA A 120 -4.68 -13.75 31.32
N SER A 121 -5.29 -14.78 31.89
CA SER A 121 -6.56 -14.65 32.63
C SER A 121 -6.40 -13.92 33.96
N GLN A 122 -5.30 -14.18 34.68
CA GLN A 122 -5.08 -13.61 36.01
C GLN A 122 -4.48 -12.21 35.96
N ASN A 123 -3.49 -11.97 35.11
CA ASN A 123 -2.70 -10.72 35.05
C ASN A 123 -2.43 -10.28 33.60
N GLY A 124 -3.40 -10.50 32.70
CA GLY A 124 -3.32 -10.09 31.32
C GLY A 124 -3.33 -8.57 31.17
N PHE A 125 -2.48 -8.07 30.28
CA PHE A 125 -2.39 -6.63 30.01
C PHE A 125 -3.68 -6.04 29.42
N TRP A 126 -4.58 -6.87 28.87
CA TRP A 126 -5.92 -6.43 28.46
C TRP A 126 -6.68 -5.71 29.58
N GLN A 127 -6.44 -6.07 30.85
CA GLN A 127 -7.09 -5.44 32.01
C GLN A 127 -6.74 -3.95 32.18
N PHE A 128 -5.58 -3.51 31.67
CA PHE A 128 -5.21 -2.09 31.67
C PHE A 128 -6.00 -1.30 30.62
N LEU A 129 -6.33 -1.93 29.49
CA LEU A 129 -7.09 -1.30 28.41
C LEU A 129 -8.59 -1.29 28.68
N ASP A 130 -9.11 -2.27 29.43
CA ASP A 130 -10.54 -2.40 29.75
C ASP A 130 -11.04 -1.31 30.71
N SER A 131 -10.16 -0.84 31.60
CA SER A 131 -10.49 0.19 32.58
C SER A 131 -9.89 1.56 32.26
N ASN A 132 -10.75 2.56 32.04
CA ASN A 132 -10.37 3.97 31.93
C ASN A 132 -9.58 4.49 33.13
N SER A 133 -9.67 3.82 34.29
CA SER A 133 -8.96 4.22 35.51
C SER A 133 -7.55 3.66 35.61
N SER A 134 -7.15 2.71 34.75
CA SER A 134 -5.87 2.02 34.82
C SER A 134 -4.90 2.45 33.72
N MET A 135 -5.44 2.76 32.53
CA MET A 135 -4.67 3.34 31.44
C MET A 135 -5.45 4.42 30.71
N ILE A 136 -4.78 5.51 30.33
CA ILE A 136 -5.31 6.54 29.45
C ILE A 136 -4.36 6.87 28.32
N PHE A 137 -4.91 7.22 27.18
CA PHE A 137 -4.20 7.67 26.00
C PHE A 137 -4.54 9.14 25.77
N SER A 138 -3.53 9.98 25.60
CA SER A 138 -3.79 11.41 25.42
C SER A 138 -2.63 12.14 24.77
N GLN A 139 -2.92 13.17 24.00
CA GLN A 139 -1.95 14.18 23.63
C GLN A 139 -1.44 14.90 24.88
N LYS A 140 -0.14 15.19 24.92
CA LYS A 140 0.55 15.77 26.06
C LYS A 140 -0.01 17.15 26.48
N ASP A 141 -0.42 17.97 25.52
CA ASP A 141 -0.72 19.39 25.77
C ASP A 141 -2.22 19.72 25.85
N ASN A 142 -3.11 18.84 25.39
CA ASN A 142 -4.56 19.11 25.37
C ASN A 142 -5.43 17.97 25.91
N ASN A 143 -4.82 16.88 26.42
CA ASN A 143 -5.52 15.71 26.96
C ASN A 143 -6.51 15.02 26.01
N SER A 144 -6.45 15.29 24.71
CA SER A 144 -7.29 14.64 23.71
C SER A 144 -6.78 13.23 23.40
N PHE A 145 -7.67 12.24 23.28
CA PHE A 145 -7.31 10.89 22.82
C PHE A 145 -7.19 10.79 21.30
N PHE A 146 -7.56 11.84 20.57
CA PHE A 146 -7.36 11.94 19.13
C PHE A 146 -5.92 12.34 18.83
N LEU A 147 -5.30 11.78 17.81
CA LEU A 147 -4.09 12.34 17.22
C LEU A 147 -4.49 13.41 16.20
N PRO A 148 -3.94 14.63 16.31
CA PRO A 148 -4.35 15.74 15.46
C PRO A 148 -3.90 15.54 14.00
N ASP A 149 -2.79 14.81 13.82
CA ASP A 149 -2.15 14.61 12.53
C ASP A 149 -1.41 13.26 12.47
N ALA A 150 -1.05 12.80 11.28
CA ALA A 150 -0.12 11.69 11.12
C ALA A 150 1.31 12.17 11.32
N GLY A 151 2.25 11.25 11.57
CA GLY A 151 3.67 11.57 11.60
C GLY A 151 4.41 10.96 12.77
N ARG A 152 5.54 11.57 13.12
CA ARG A 152 6.41 11.14 14.20
C ARG A 152 5.96 11.77 15.51
N TYR A 153 5.71 10.93 16.51
CA TYR A 153 5.37 11.32 17.87
C TYR A 153 6.45 10.86 18.84
N ARG A 154 6.74 11.69 19.85
CA ARG A 154 7.38 11.23 21.08
C ARG A 154 6.30 10.64 21.98
N VAL A 155 6.44 9.36 22.28
CA VAL A 155 5.58 8.61 23.17
C VAL A 155 6.23 8.57 24.55
N GLU A 156 5.49 9.00 25.57
CA GLU A 156 5.88 8.92 26.97
C GLU A 156 4.91 8.00 27.71
N LEU A 157 5.43 6.91 28.28
CA LEU A 157 4.70 6.04 29.19
C LEU A 157 4.89 6.55 30.62
N ALA A 158 3.96 7.39 31.06
CA ALA A 158 3.93 7.96 32.40
C ALA A 158 3.13 7.02 33.34
N ILE A 159 3.86 6.18 34.09
CA ILE A 159 3.31 5.13 34.95
C ILE A 159 3.56 5.52 36.42
N ASP A 160 2.53 5.41 37.24
CA ASP A 160 2.59 5.46 38.70
C ASP A 160 2.39 4.04 39.25
N PHE A 161 3.41 3.49 39.90
CA PHE A 161 3.35 2.16 40.50
C PHE A 161 2.89 2.19 41.97
N GLY A 162 2.69 3.38 42.55
CA GLY A 162 2.33 3.56 43.95
C GLY A 162 3.42 3.06 44.91
N SER A 163 3.10 2.03 45.70
CA SER A 163 3.93 1.58 46.83
C SER A 163 4.95 0.48 46.51
N ASP A 164 4.95 -0.12 45.33
CA ASP A 164 5.96 -1.09 44.89
C ASP A 164 6.11 -1.05 43.36
N TRP A 165 7.22 -1.54 42.80
CA TRP A 165 7.43 -1.57 41.33
C TRP A 165 6.66 -2.73 40.68
N LYS A 166 5.32 -2.73 40.80
CA LYS A 166 4.45 -3.77 40.23
C LYS A 166 3.29 -3.17 39.46
N LEU A 167 3.03 -3.72 38.28
CA LEU A 167 1.86 -3.36 37.46
C LEU A 167 0.57 -3.98 38.03
N PHE A 168 0.69 -5.21 38.53
CA PHE A 168 -0.42 -5.99 39.07
C PHE A 168 -0.24 -6.27 40.56
N SER A 169 -1.34 -6.29 41.28
CA SER A 169 -1.40 -6.82 42.64
C SER A 169 -1.26 -8.34 42.66
N THR A 170 -1.10 -8.93 43.86
CA THR A 170 -0.98 -10.38 44.04
C THR A 170 -2.24 -11.15 43.64
N ASP A 171 -3.41 -10.50 43.65
CA ASP A 171 -4.67 -11.04 43.14
C ASP A 171 -4.85 -10.84 41.63
N GLY A 172 -3.85 -10.27 40.93
CA GLY A 172 -3.81 -10.17 39.48
C GLY A 172 -4.45 -8.90 38.89
N LYS A 173 -4.98 -7.99 39.72
CA LYS A 173 -5.64 -6.77 39.24
C LYS A 173 -4.64 -5.67 38.92
N PRO A 174 -4.96 -4.74 37.99
CA PRO A 174 -4.14 -3.55 37.78
C PRO A 174 -4.04 -2.75 39.08
N LYS A 175 -2.80 -2.50 39.50
CA LYS A 175 -2.48 -1.64 40.66
C LYS A 175 -1.85 -0.33 40.22
N ALA A 176 -1.03 -0.39 39.16
CA ALA A 176 -0.41 0.80 38.59
C ALA A 176 -1.42 1.60 37.76
N PHE A 177 -1.15 2.89 37.61
CA PHE A 177 -1.86 3.77 36.71
C PHE A 177 -0.92 4.24 35.59
N ALA A 178 -1.31 4.10 34.34
CA ALA A 178 -0.49 4.48 33.18
C ALA A 178 -1.16 5.57 32.33
N LYS A 179 -0.38 6.56 31.91
CA LYS A 179 -0.73 7.48 30.83
C LYS A 179 0.21 7.25 29.65
N VAL A 180 -0.35 7.04 28.47
CA VAL A 180 0.36 7.07 27.20
C VAL A 180 0.20 8.47 26.63
N LEU A 181 1.30 9.23 26.66
CA LEU A 181 1.32 10.64 26.27
C LEU A 181 1.96 10.80 24.91
N PHE A 182 1.24 11.43 23.99
CA PHE A 182 1.70 11.69 22.62
C PHE A 182 2.08 13.16 22.46
N ALA A 183 3.33 13.42 22.06
CA ALA A 183 3.79 14.74 21.65
C ALA A 183 4.19 14.70 20.17
N HIS A 184 3.46 15.41 19.32
CA HIS A 184 3.75 15.46 17.89
C HIS A 184 5.11 16.15 17.67
N LEU A 185 6.01 15.48 16.95
CA LEU A 185 7.35 16.01 16.65
C LEU A 185 7.43 16.53 15.22
N GLN A 186 6.86 15.79 14.28
CA GLN A 186 7.07 16.03 12.86
C GLN A 186 5.97 15.36 12.03
N ALA A 187 5.41 16.09 11.06
CA ALA A 187 4.55 15.51 10.03
C ALA A 187 5.34 14.50 9.15
N PRO A 188 4.66 13.62 8.39
CA PRO A 188 5.32 12.74 7.43
C PRO A 188 6.10 13.56 6.38
N ASN A 189 7.23 13.03 5.92
CA ASN A 189 8.05 13.71 4.90
C ASN A 189 7.31 13.83 3.57
N ASP A 190 6.48 12.83 3.25
CA ASP A 190 5.68 12.76 2.03
C ASP A 190 4.19 12.74 2.38
N LEU A 191 3.38 13.43 1.59
CA LEU A 191 1.94 13.53 1.78
C LEU A 191 1.20 12.27 1.29
N ASN A 192 1.56 11.07 1.77
CA ASN A 192 0.84 9.86 1.39
C ASN A 192 -0.57 9.86 2.04
N PRO A 193 -1.67 9.83 1.25
CA PRO A 193 -3.04 9.75 1.77
C PRO A 193 -3.29 8.65 2.79
N PHE A 194 -2.61 7.50 2.67
CA PHE A 194 -2.79 6.38 3.60
C PHE A 194 -2.38 6.70 5.04
N TYR A 195 -1.53 7.71 5.28
CA TYR A 195 -1.23 8.16 6.65
C TYR A 195 -2.42 8.84 7.34
N TYR A 196 -3.38 9.31 6.56
CA TYR A 196 -4.54 10.07 7.00
C TYR A 196 -5.84 9.27 6.94
N ILE A 197 -5.76 8.00 6.53
CA ILE A 197 -6.86 7.04 6.54
C ILE A 197 -6.54 5.98 7.60
N PRO A 198 -7.07 6.09 8.83
CA PRO A 198 -6.81 5.09 9.87
C PRO A 198 -7.48 3.75 9.51
N PHE A 199 -6.67 2.87 8.92
CA PHE A 199 -7.04 1.50 8.56
C PHE A 199 -6.75 0.57 9.75
N ASP A 200 -7.70 0.44 10.68
CA ASP A 200 -7.56 -0.44 11.87
C ASP A 200 -7.97 -1.90 11.61
N GLY A 201 -7.87 -2.34 10.34
CA GLY A 201 -8.25 -3.69 9.92
C GLY A 201 -9.67 -4.06 10.39
N ALA A 202 -9.79 -5.24 11.01
CA ALA A 202 -11.05 -5.80 11.49
C ALA A 202 -11.44 -5.39 12.93
N ILE A 203 -10.69 -4.49 13.58
CA ILE A 203 -11.04 -3.97 14.91
C ILE A 203 -12.37 -3.21 14.82
N GLY A 204 -13.32 -3.55 15.69
CA GLY A 204 -14.68 -3.00 15.71
C GLY A 204 -15.61 -3.52 14.62
N LEU A 205 -15.24 -4.60 13.92
CA LEU A 205 -16.12 -5.30 12.97
C LEU A 205 -17.07 -6.25 13.70
N LYS A 206 -18.38 -6.01 13.60
CA LYS A 206 -19.44 -6.85 14.18
C LYS A 206 -20.49 -7.14 13.10
N ASN A 207 -20.77 -8.43 12.87
CA ASN A 207 -21.75 -8.90 11.89
C ASN A 207 -21.61 -8.28 10.47
N GLY A 208 -20.39 -8.00 10.02
CA GLY A 208 -20.11 -7.40 8.71
C GLY A 208 -20.21 -5.88 8.65
N PHE A 209 -20.38 -5.19 9.79
CA PHE A 209 -20.42 -3.74 9.88
C PHE A 209 -19.43 -3.21 10.93
N PHE A 210 -18.87 -2.03 10.69
CA PHE A 210 -18.04 -1.34 11.67
C PHE A 210 -18.89 -0.55 12.66
N GLU A 211 -18.73 -0.82 13.96
CA GLU A 211 -19.44 -0.17 15.08
C GLU A 211 -18.60 0.88 15.83
N ARG A 212 -17.51 1.35 15.20
CA ARG A 212 -16.50 2.24 15.78
C ARG A 212 -17.04 3.56 16.31
N GLN A 213 -16.52 4.01 17.45
CA GLN A 213 -16.78 5.33 18.04
C GLN A 213 -15.47 6.11 18.23
N ASP A 214 -15.34 7.21 17.49
CA ASP A 214 -14.24 8.17 17.62
C ASP A 214 -12.86 7.59 17.29
N TYR A 215 -12.80 6.56 16.43
CA TYR A 215 -11.57 6.01 15.87
C TYR A 215 -11.82 5.39 14.49
N GLY A 216 -10.75 5.21 13.73
CA GLY A 216 -10.72 4.43 12.50
C GLY A 216 -11.58 4.96 11.35
N THR A 217 -11.49 4.21 10.25
CA THR A 217 -12.24 4.47 9.02
C THR A 217 -13.34 3.45 8.81
N ALA A 218 -14.55 3.88 8.44
CA ALA A 218 -15.53 2.98 7.86
C ALA A 218 -15.75 3.30 6.37
N PHE A 219 -16.43 2.41 5.64
CA PHE A 219 -16.50 2.53 4.19
C PHE A 219 -17.94 2.72 3.69
N GLN A 220 -18.06 3.37 2.53
CA GLN A 220 -19.30 3.42 1.74
C GLN A 220 -19.04 2.71 0.43
N ASN A 221 -19.31 1.40 0.41
CA ASN A 221 -19.00 0.56 -0.74
C ASN A 221 -20.07 0.70 -1.83
N SER A 222 -19.64 1.11 -3.03
CA SER A 222 -20.43 1.00 -4.25
C SER A 222 -20.31 -0.41 -4.81
N GLY A 223 -21.10 -1.34 -4.26
CA GLY A 223 -21.06 -2.76 -4.60
C GLY A 223 -20.26 -3.57 -3.58
N ASN A 224 -19.43 -4.50 -4.06
CA ASN A 224 -18.57 -5.30 -3.17
C ASN A 224 -17.49 -4.42 -2.53
N GLY A 225 -17.16 -4.72 -1.27
CA GLY A 225 -16.00 -4.11 -0.61
C GLY A 225 -14.71 -4.50 -1.31
N ILE A 226 -13.76 -3.56 -1.35
CA ILE A 226 -12.39 -3.81 -1.79
C ILE A 226 -11.69 -4.71 -0.76
N LYS A 227 -11.01 -5.73 -1.25
CA LYS A 227 -10.23 -6.66 -0.44
C LYS A 227 -8.96 -5.97 0.07
N VAL A 228 -8.72 -6.05 1.37
CA VAL A 228 -7.54 -5.45 2.01
C VAL A 228 -6.39 -6.46 2.03
N GLU A 229 -6.64 -7.67 2.52
CA GLU A 229 -5.67 -8.77 2.60
C GLU A 229 -6.22 -10.07 2.03
N ASN A 230 -5.34 -11.00 1.69
CA ASN A 230 -5.72 -12.30 1.15
C ASN A 230 -6.23 -13.33 2.17
N PHE A 231 -6.25 -13.00 3.46
CA PHE A 231 -6.80 -13.83 4.54
C PHE A 231 -8.32 -13.66 4.71
N GLU A 232 -9.01 -14.67 5.25
CA GLU A 232 -10.49 -14.75 5.22
C GLU A 232 -11.19 -13.47 5.69
N ASN A 233 -12.10 -12.96 4.84
CA ASN A 233 -13.01 -11.85 5.09
C ASN A 233 -12.35 -10.49 5.44
N SER A 234 -11.12 -10.23 4.98
CA SER A 234 -10.51 -8.90 5.09
C SER A 234 -10.95 -7.99 3.92
N ASN A 235 -12.15 -7.41 4.03
CA ASN A 235 -12.69 -6.44 3.08
C ASN A 235 -12.86 -5.07 3.74
N THR A 236 -13.03 -4.04 2.92
CA THR A 236 -13.63 -2.78 3.37
C THR A 236 -15.10 -3.02 3.72
N PHE A 237 -15.50 -2.72 4.96
CA PHE A 237 -16.86 -2.95 5.46
C PHE A 237 -17.64 -1.65 5.68
N PRO A 238 -18.96 -1.68 5.47
CA PRO A 238 -19.80 -0.53 5.77
C PRO A 238 -19.86 -0.21 7.26
N LYS A 239 -20.21 1.02 7.60
CA LYS A 239 -20.51 1.41 8.98
C LYS A 239 -21.90 0.93 9.41
N ALA A 240 -22.04 0.56 10.68
CA ALA A 240 -23.35 0.29 11.28
C ALA A 240 -24.14 1.58 11.52
N GLU A 241 -25.45 1.44 11.80
CA GLU A 241 -26.26 2.53 12.34
C GLU A 241 -25.73 2.92 13.75
N GLY A 242 -25.65 4.23 14.04
CA GLY A 242 -25.07 4.72 15.29
C GLY A 242 -23.53 4.69 15.37
N SER A 243 -22.83 4.12 14.38
CA SER A 243 -21.38 4.17 14.25
C SER A 243 -20.88 5.58 13.91
N ASN A 244 -19.86 6.05 14.64
CA ASN A 244 -19.23 7.37 14.50
C ASN A 244 -17.69 7.24 14.32
N PRO A 245 -17.21 6.67 13.19
CA PRO A 245 -15.78 6.58 12.91
C PRO A 245 -15.18 7.97 12.64
N LEU A 246 -13.85 8.08 12.73
CA LEU A 246 -13.13 9.33 12.41
C LEU A 246 -13.22 9.73 10.93
N SER A 247 -13.36 8.73 10.07
CA SER A 247 -13.40 8.88 8.62
C SER A 247 -14.45 7.95 8.01
N VAL A 248 -15.08 8.41 6.94
CA VAL A 248 -15.93 7.58 6.09
C VAL A 248 -15.46 7.71 4.64
N LEU A 249 -14.86 6.64 4.11
CA LEU A 249 -14.27 6.62 2.78
C LEU A 249 -15.22 5.95 1.79
N LYS A 250 -15.52 6.60 0.67
CA LYS A 250 -16.25 5.96 -0.42
C LYS A 250 -15.34 4.98 -1.13
N THR A 251 -15.85 3.81 -1.48
CA THR A 251 -15.07 2.82 -2.21
C THR A 251 -15.85 2.31 -3.41
N SER A 252 -15.13 2.05 -4.49
CA SER A 252 -15.71 1.42 -5.68
C SER A 252 -14.69 0.54 -6.38
N ILE A 253 -15.19 -0.48 -7.08
CA ILE A 253 -14.39 -1.30 -7.98
C ILE A 253 -14.82 -0.96 -9.41
N ASP A 254 -13.91 -0.38 -10.19
CA ASP A 254 -14.13 -0.07 -11.60
C ASP A 254 -13.18 -0.89 -12.47
N SER A 255 -13.68 -2.02 -12.96
CA SER A 255 -12.94 -2.95 -13.82
C SER A 255 -13.32 -2.78 -15.31
N ASN A 256 -13.78 -1.59 -15.69
CA ASN A 256 -14.12 -1.29 -17.07
C ASN A 256 -12.87 -1.10 -17.93
N SER A 257 -12.54 -2.10 -18.75
CA SER A 257 -11.40 -2.09 -19.69
C SER A 257 -11.41 -0.87 -20.61
N SER A 258 -12.59 -0.37 -21.01
CA SER A 258 -12.69 0.84 -21.83
C SER A 258 -12.14 2.08 -21.09
N ILE A 259 -12.41 2.23 -19.78
CA ILE A 259 -11.98 3.40 -19.00
C ILE A 259 -10.46 3.35 -18.76
N VAL A 260 -9.91 2.19 -18.43
CA VAL A 260 -8.47 2.01 -18.14
C VAL A 260 -7.57 1.97 -19.38
N ASN A 261 -8.12 2.13 -20.58
CA ASN A 261 -7.33 2.31 -21.81
C ASN A 261 -7.56 3.66 -22.50
N SER A 262 -8.73 4.29 -22.30
CA SER A 262 -9.21 5.44 -23.09
C SER A 262 -8.40 6.73 -22.99
N THR A 263 -7.86 7.09 -21.82
CA THR A 263 -7.16 8.37 -21.61
C THR A 263 -5.76 8.16 -21.09
N PHE A 264 -4.85 9.09 -21.38
CA PHE A 264 -3.49 9.02 -20.88
C PHE A 264 -3.44 9.06 -19.34
N GLU A 265 -4.36 9.81 -18.72
CA GLU A 265 -4.43 9.98 -17.27
C GLU A 265 -4.99 8.75 -16.53
N SER A 266 -5.89 7.99 -17.15
CA SER A 266 -6.50 6.80 -16.55
C SER A 266 -5.81 5.49 -16.95
N ARG A 267 -5.02 5.51 -18.02
CA ARG A 267 -4.46 4.30 -18.62
C ARG A 267 -3.60 3.54 -17.63
N GLY A 268 -3.89 2.25 -17.42
CA GLY A 268 -3.10 1.38 -16.55
C GLY A 268 -3.18 1.69 -15.06
N ARG A 269 -4.10 2.55 -14.63
CA ARG A 269 -4.33 2.85 -13.21
C ARG A 269 -5.00 1.66 -12.53
N ILE A 270 -4.42 1.21 -11.42
CA ILE A 270 -4.91 0.11 -10.59
C ILE A 270 -5.65 0.62 -9.36
N LEU A 271 -5.20 1.73 -8.78
CA LEU A 271 -5.83 2.34 -7.63
C LEU A 271 -5.78 3.86 -7.74
N ARG A 272 -6.86 4.53 -7.31
CA ARG A 272 -6.89 5.97 -7.07
C ARG A 272 -7.42 6.22 -5.67
N VAL A 273 -6.75 7.09 -4.93
CA VAL A 273 -7.15 7.61 -3.62
C VAL A 273 -7.21 9.13 -3.74
N ASP A 274 -8.37 9.72 -3.49
CA ASP A 274 -8.60 11.16 -3.48
C ASP A 274 -9.08 11.55 -2.07
N LEU A 275 -8.30 12.35 -1.32
CA LEU A 275 -8.65 12.82 0.02
C LEU A 275 -8.78 14.34 0.03
N GLY A 276 -10.01 14.84 0.01
CA GLY A 276 -10.30 16.27 -0.13
C GLY A 276 -11.70 16.62 0.33
N GLU A 277 -12.05 17.91 0.39
CA GLU A 277 -13.33 18.41 0.95
C GLU A 277 -14.57 17.72 0.35
N GLY A 278 -15.04 16.65 1.00
CA GLY A 278 -16.21 15.86 0.60
C GLY A 278 -15.98 14.82 -0.52
N LYS A 279 -14.72 14.56 -0.89
CA LYS A 279 -14.35 13.66 -2.01
C LYS A 279 -13.56 12.42 -1.60
N ASP A 280 -13.45 12.14 -0.32
CA ASP A 280 -12.74 10.98 0.21
C ASP A 280 -13.23 9.69 -0.46
N GLU A 281 -12.46 9.24 -1.45
CA GLU A 281 -12.80 8.14 -2.34
C GLU A 281 -11.58 7.28 -2.67
N LEU A 282 -11.81 5.98 -2.71
CA LEU A 282 -10.86 4.97 -3.13
C LEU A 282 -11.49 4.14 -4.26
N VAL A 283 -10.93 4.27 -5.47
CA VAL A 283 -11.39 3.56 -6.68
C VAL A 283 -10.35 2.52 -7.07
N PHE A 284 -10.73 1.25 -6.99
CA PHE A 284 -9.87 0.13 -7.34
C PHE A 284 -10.23 -0.43 -8.72
N SER A 285 -9.23 -0.52 -9.59
CA SER A 285 -9.36 -0.87 -11.00
C SER A 285 -8.44 -2.05 -11.34
N PRO A 286 -8.76 -3.26 -10.84
CA PRO A 286 -7.96 -4.44 -11.11
C PRO A 286 -7.89 -4.72 -12.61
N SER A 287 -6.68 -4.95 -13.12
CA SER A 287 -6.42 -5.17 -14.54
C SER A 287 -5.24 -6.11 -14.77
N LEU A 288 -5.24 -6.80 -15.91
CA LEU A 288 -4.07 -7.44 -16.49
C LEU A 288 -3.41 -6.49 -17.48
N ALA A 289 -2.09 -6.36 -17.42
CA ALA A 289 -1.30 -5.53 -18.32
C ALA A 289 -0.57 -6.39 -19.36
N THR A 290 -1.05 -6.37 -20.60
CA THR A 290 -0.49 -7.17 -21.69
C THR A 290 0.29 -6.29 -22.67
N PRO A 291 1.64 -6.38 -22.70
CA PRO A 291 2.42 -5.72 -23.74
C PRO A 291 2.22 -6.42 -25.09
N LEU A 292 2.13 -5.61 -26.15
CA LEU A 292 1.91 -6.04 -27.53
C LEU A 292 2.74 -5.17 -28.49
N ALA A 293 3.16 -5.72 -29.63
CA ALA A 293 3.55 -4.91 -30.77
C ALA A 293 2.56 -5.06 -31.94
N LEU A 294 2.36 -4.00 -32.70
CA LEU A 294 1.73 -4.02 -34.01
C LEU A 294 2.85 -3.98 -35.06
N LYS A 295 2.98 -5.08 -35.82
CA LYS A 295 3.84 -5.14 -37.00
C LYS A 295 3.03 -4.67 -38.20
N VAL A 296 3.52 -3.68 -38.93
CA VAL A 296 2.95 -3.20 -40.19
C VAL A 296 3.99 -3.37 -41.28
N SER A 297 3.60 -3.95 -42.42
CA SER A 297 4.49 -4.28 -43.53
C SER A 297 4.05 -3.56 -44.80
N ALA A 298 5.01 -2.97 -45.51
CA ALA A 298 4.80 -2.40 -46.84
C ALA A 298 5.79 -3.01 -47.84
N GLY A 299 5.25 -3.72 -48.85
CA GLY A 299 6.04 -4.40 -49.87
C GLY A 299 6.47 -3.52 -51.06
N SER A 300 5.83 -2.38 -51.26
CA SER A 300 6.14 -1.44 -52.34
C SER A 300 5.90 0.00 -51.88
N SER A 301 6.71 0.93 -52.40
CA SER A 301 6.45 2.37 -52.23
C SER A 301 5.15 2.76 -52.92
N GLN A 302 4.38 3.65 -52.29
CA GLN A 302 3.10 4.13 -52.82
C GLN A 302 2.90 5.60 -52.44
N GLU A 303 2.49 6.40 -53.43
CA GLU A 303 1.95 7.74 -53.24
C GLU A 303 0.49 7.60 -52.76
N GLY A 304 0.32 7.25 -51.48
CA GLY A 304 -0.99 7.05 -50.89
C GLY A 304 -0.92 6.77 -49.40
N LYS A 305 -2.00 7.10 -48.70
CA LYS A 305 -2.12 6.85 -47.26
C LYS A 305 -2.12 5.34 -47.00
N LEU A 306 -1.29 4.91 -46.06
CA LEU A 306 -1.36 3.57 -45.48
C LEU A 306 -2.06 3.68 -44.14
N ALA A 307 -3.12 2.92 -43.94
CA ALA A 307 -3.80 2.83 -42.65
C ALA A 307 -3.91 1.36 -42.23
N VAL A 308 -3.76 1.12 -40.94
CA VAL A 308 -4.01 -0.18 -40.32
C VAL A 308 -5.04 -0.02 -39.25
N PHE A 309 -6.02 -0.92 -39.25
CA PHE A 309 -7.12 -0.89 -38.31
C PHE A 309 -7.11 -2.11 -37.39
N TYR A 310 -7.67 -1.97 -36.21
CA TYR A 310 -7.82 -3.04 -35.24
C TYR A 310 -8.99 -2.75 -34.30
N ASP A 311 -9.42 -3.76 -33.58
CA ASP A 311 -10.36 -3.64 -32.48
C ASP A 311 -9.87 -4.35 -31.20
N PHE A 312 -10.60 -4.06 -30.14
CA PHE A 312 -10.46 -4.71 -28.84
C PHE A 312 -11.80 -5.37 -28.49
N LEU A 313 -11.76 -6.68 -28.30
CA LEU A 313 -12.91 -7.51 -27.97
C LEU A 313 -12.81 -7.95 -26.51
N GLU A 314 -13.85 -7.69 -25.73
CA GLU A 314 -13.98 -8.20 -24.37
C GLU A 314 -15.21 -9.11 -24.28
N SER A 315 -15.01 -10.36 -23.85
CA SER A 315 -16.04 -11.41 -23.86
C SER A 315 -16.73 -11.55 -25.22
N GLY A 316 -15.97 -11.40 -26.30
CA GLY A 316 -16.42 -11.49 -27.69
C GLY A 316 -17.21 -10.27 -28.19
N LYS A 317 -17.29 -9.18 -27.42
CA LYS A 317 -17.97 -7.94 -27.82
C LYS A 317 -16.94 -6.83 -28.07
N PRO A 318 -17.10 -6.03 -29.13
CA PRO A 318 -16.24 -4.88 -29.36
C PRO A 318 -16.41 -3.81 -28.28
N GLU A 319 -15.29 -3.36 -27.73
CA GLU A 319 -15.23 -2.28 -26.74
C GLU A 319 -15.09 -0.92 -27.42
N LYS A 320 -15.67 0.11 -26.81
CA LYS A 320 -15.73 1.48 -27.36
C LYS A 320 -15.29 2.51 -26.32
N PRO A 321 -13.98 2.62 -26.04
CA PRO A 321 -13.43 3.49 -24.98
C PRO A 321 -13.61 4.99 -25.21
N GLY A 322 -13.89 5.42 -26.43
CA GLY A 322 -14.04 6.83 -26.79
C GLY A 322 -13.39 7.15 -28.13
N LYS A 323 -12.58 8.22 -28.17
CA LYS A 323 -11.95 8.73 -29.39
C LYS A 323 -10.75 7.90 -29.85
N ASN A 324 -10.10 7.21 -28.91
CA ASN A 324 -8.93 6.39 -29.10
C ASN A 324 -9.00 5.16 -28.20
N LEU A 325 -8.29 4.09 -28.57
CA LEU A 325 -8.24 2.82 -27.86
C LEU A 325 -6.86 2.59 -27.22
N ALA A 326 -5.79 3.00 -27.88
CA ALA A 326 -4.42 2.83 -27.43
C ALA A 326 -3.54 4.04 -27.73
N PHE A 327 -2.41 4.07 -27.03
CA PHE A 327 -1.29 4.97 -27.30
C PHE A 327 -0.11 4.12 -27.73
N TRP A 328 0.49 4.48 -28.86
CA TRP A 328 1.54 3.71 -29.51
C TRP A 328 2.89 4.39 -29.37
N ASN A 329 3.90 3.57 -29.15
CA ASN A 329 5.28 3.97 -28.99
C ASN A 329 6.18 3.27 -30.00
N SER A 330 7.30 3.90 -30.35
CA SER A 330 8.44 3.20 -30.91
C SER A 330 9.01 2.21 -29.88
N PRO A 331 9.48 1.02 -30.30
CA PRO A 331 10.29 0.17 -29.43
C PRO A 331 11.47 0.95 -28.86
N GLU A 332 11.72 0.84 -27.55
CA GLU A 332 12.83 1.55 -26.90
C GLU A 332 14.20 0.94 -27.26
N THR A 333 14.21 -0.35 -27.58
CA THR A 333 15.43 -1.13 -27.81
C THR A 333 16.04 -0.98 -29.21
N LEU A 334 15.36 -0.29 -30.14
CA LEU A 334 15.79 -0.18 -31.54
C LEU A 334 15.54 1.21 -32.11
N GLU A 335 16.46 1.69 -32.95
CA GLU A 335 16.27 2.90 -33.76
C GLU A 335 15.63 2.55 -35.11
N CYS A 336 14.33 2.27 -35.11
CA CYS A 336 13.58 2.01 -36.34
C CYS A 336 13.18 3.33 -37.05
N LEU A 337 13.00 3.26 -38.35
CA LEU A 337 12.39 4.32 -39.16
C LEU A 337 10.91 4.01 -39.43
N ASP A 338 10.12 5.05 -39.63
CA ASP A 338 8.77 4.93 -40.19
C ASP A 338 8.81 4.81 -41.72
N PHE A 339 7.63 4.65 -42.35
CA PHE A 339 7.52 4.53 -43.81
C PHE A 339 7.90 5.81 -44.57
N SER A 340 8.00 6.97 -43.92
CA SER A 340 8.53 8.21 -44.51
C SER A 340 10.06 8.34 -44.37
N GLY A 341 10.70 7.42 -43.64
CA GLY A 341 12.13 7.44 -43.36
C GLY A 341 12.54 8.33 -42.17
N LYS A 342 11.57 8.84 -41.38
CA LYS A 342 11.86 9.53 -40.12
C LYS A 342 12.08 8.53 -39.00
N LYS A 343 12.77 8.93 -37.92
CA LYS A 343 12.90 8.09 -36.74
C LYS A 343 11.52 7.79 -36.17
N LEU A 344 11.25 6.52 -35.91
CA LEU A 344 9.94 6.08 -35.44
C LEU A 344 9.60 6.71 -34.09
N SER A 345 10.59 6.95 -33.23
CA SER A 345 10.43 7.63 -31.94
C SER A 345 10.08 9.12 -32.04
N GLU A 346 10.33 9.76 -33.19
CA GLU A 346 9.90 11.14 -33.45
C GLU A 346 8.43 11.19 -33.92
N THR A 347 7.96 10.14 -34.58
CA THR A 347 6.59 10.02 -35.10
C THR A 347 5.64 9.38 -34.08
N PHE A 348 6.11 8.40 -33.32
CA PHE A 348 5.35 7.58 -32.37
C PHE A 348 5.97 7.63 -30.97
N ASN A 349 5.49 8.57 -30.16
CA ASN A 349 5.80 8.71 -28.75
C ASN A 349 4.50 9.04 -28.01
N ASN A 350 3.90 8.02 -27.41
CA ASN A 350 2.57 8.07 -26.84
C ASN A 350 1.53 8.64 -27.82
N SER A 351 1.65 8.24 -29.09
CA SER A 351 0.77 8.71 -30.15
C SER A 351 -0.56 7.96 -30.08
N ALA A 352 -1.65 8.69 -29.83
CA ALA A 352 -2.99 8.11 -29.80
C ALA A 352 -3.39 7.61 -31.20
N ASP A 353 -4.08 6.48 -31.24
CA ASP A 353 -4.81 6.08 -32.43
C ASP A 353 -6.04 6.98 -32.67
N ARG A 354 -6.70 6.81 -33.83
CA ARG A 354 -8.00 7.44 -34.10
C ARG A 354 -9.10 6.41 -34.20
N GLN A 355 -10.31 6.79 -33.83
CA GLN A 355 -11.50 6.03 -34.21
C GLN A 355 -11.63 5.97 -35.74
N ALA A 356 -11.99 4.79 -36.26
CA ALA A 356 -12.31 4.63 -37.67
C ALA A 356 -13.63 5.32 -38.03
N SER A 357 -13.80 5.58 -39.31
CA SER A 357 -14.93 6.27 -39.91
C SER A 357 -15.51 5.46 -41.07
N ALA A 358 -16.72 5.81 -41.48
CA ALA A 358 -17.33 5.21 -42.66
C ALA A 358 -16.50 5.38 -43.96
N LEU A 359 -15.56 6.33 -44.01
CA LEU A 359 -14.68 6.56 -45.16
C LEU A 359 -13.50 5.58 -45.24
N ASP A 360 -13.21 4.87 -44.15
CA ASP A 360 -12.07 3.94 -44.07
C ASP A 360 -12.38 2.59 -44.74
N ASN A 361 -13.62 2.37 -45.19
CA ASN A 361 -14.07 1.16 -45.90
C ASN A 361 -13.85 -0.16 -45.14
N ILE A 362 -13.73 -0.13 -43.82
CA ILE A 362 -13.65 -1.32 -42.98
C ILE A 362 -15.01 -1.65 -42.34
N ASN A 363 -15.23 -2.91 -41.99
CA ASN A 363 -16.42 -3.36 -41.27
C ASN A 363 -16.01 -4.29 -40.12
N PRO A 364 -16.40 -4.00 -38.86
CA PRO A 364 -17.16 -2.84 -38.38
C PRO A 364 -16.27 -1.62 -38.12
N TRP A 365 -16.52 -0.48 -38.78
CA TRP A 365 -15.76 0.75 -38.52
C TRP A 365 -16.15 1.40 -37.17
N GLU A 366 -17.37 1.19 -36.68
CA GLU A 366 -17.88 1.83 -35.47
C GLU A 366 -17.21 1.37 -34.17
N SER A 367 -16.44 0.28 -34.22
CA SER A 367 -15.67 -0.27 -33.09
C SER A 367 -14.20 -0.47 -33.42
N SER A 368 -13.74 0.05 -34.55
CA SER A 368 -12.36 -0.07 -35.00
C SER A 368 -11.58 1.21 -34.78
N PHE A 369 -10.29 1.06 -34.59
CA PHE A 369 -9.33 2.15 -34.39
C PHE A 369 -8.17 1.97 -35.36
N GLY A 370 -7.60 3.09 -35.80
CA GLY A 370 -6.63 3.12 -36.88
C GLY A 370 -5.39 3.95 -36.59
N ILE A 371 -4.29 3.53 -37.21
CA ILE A 371 -3.03 4.28 -37.28
C ILE A 371 -2.76 4.56 -38.76
N ASP A 372 -2.42 5.81 -39.06
CA ASP A 372 -2.20 6.27 -40.43
C ASP A 372 -0.75 6.69 -40.67
N TRP A 373 -0.30 6.47 -41.90
CA TRP A 373 0.87 7.09 -42.50
C TRP A 373 0.44 7.82 -43.77
N GLU A 374 0.90 9.05 -43.95
CA GLU A 374 0.53 9.89 -45.10
C GLU A 374 1.12 9.36 -46.43
N SER A 375 2.28 8.71 -46.38
CA SER A 375 2.96 8.13 -47.54
C SER A 375 3.81 6.91 -47.16
N VAL A 376 4.12 6.07 -48.15
CA VAL A 376 5.08 4.98 -48.02
C VAL A 376 6.24 5.20 -48.98
N GLU A 377 7.32 5.80 -48.47
CA GLU A 377 8.56 6.06 -49.21
C GLU A 377 9.56 4.91 -49.03
N LYS A 378 9.58 4.30 -47.84
CA LYS A 378 10.40 3.15 -47.49
C LYS A 378 9.54 1.89 -47.40
N THR A 379 10.08 0.78 -47.90
CA THR A 379 9.48 -0.56 -47.76
C THR A 379 10.11 -1.29 -46.57
N GLY A 380 9.40 -2.28 -46.03
CA GLY A 380 9.85 -3.07 -44.88
C GLY A 380 8.80 -3.11 -43.78
N ASN A 381 9.27 -3.30 -42.54
CA ASN A 381 8.40 -3.45 -41.37
C ASN A 381 8.53 -2.25 -40.43
N VAL A 382 7.40 -1.76 -39.94
CA VAL A 382 7.30 -0.86 -38.80
C VAL A 382 6.72 -1.65 -37.63
N PHE A 383 7.29 -1.48 -36.44
CA PHE A 383 6.78 -2.09 -35.21
C PHE A 383 6.40 -0.99 -34.23
N LEU A 384 5.16 -0.99 -33.76
CA LEU A 384 4.69 -0.07 -32.73
C LEU A 384 4.34 -0.85 -31.48
N THR A 385 4.74 -0.41 -30.29
CA THR A 385 4.48 -1.10 -29.03
C THR A 385 3.45 -0.37 -28.19
N THR A 386 2.70 -1.14 -27.40
CA THR A 386 1.73 -0.63 -26.42
C THR A 386 1.49 -1.67 -25.31
N VAL A 387 0.80 -1.27 -24.25
CA VAL A 387 0.35 -2.17 -23.17
C VAL A 387 -1.16 -2.06 -23.05
N PHE A 388 -1.91 -3.14 -23.29
CA PHE A 388 -3.35 -3.17 -23.09
C PHE A 388 -3.71 -3.59 -21.66
N TYR A 389 -4.70 -2.91 -21.08
CA TYR A 389 -5.21 -3.18 -19.73
C TYR A 389 -6.58 -3.84 -19.79
N THR A 390 -6.70 -5.05 -19.27
CA THR A 390 -7.93 -5.85 -19.45
C THR A 390 -8.51 -6.32 -18.12
N ASN A 391 -9.83 -6.47 -18.07
CA ASN A 391 -10.51 -7.00 -16.90
C ASN A 391 -10.06 -8.45 -16.64
N PRO A 392 -9.51 -8.77 -15.46
CA PRO A 392 -8.98 -10.11 -15.18
C PRO A 392 -10.03 -11.22 -15.23
N SER A 393 -11.31 -10.87 -15.09
CA SER A 393 -12.44 -11.82 -15.10
C SER A 393 -13.03 -12.05 -16.49
N ARG A 394 -12.52 -11.37 -17.54
CA ARG A 394 -13.08 -11.44 -18.90
C ARG A 394 -12.00 -11.82 -19.90
N GLN A 395 -12.35 -12.72 -20.82
CA GLN A 395 -11.48 -12.99 -21.96
C GLN A 395 -11.40 -11.76 -22.85
N SER A 396 -10.18 -11.39 -23.21
CA SER A 396 -9.89 -10.17 -23.95
C SER A 396 -8.99 -10.49 -25.14
N VAL A 397 -9.32 -9.95 -26.31
CA VAL A 397 -8.61 -10.20 -27.57
C VAL A 397 -8.39 -8.89 -28.31
N PHE A 398 -7.17 -8.69 -28.79
CA PHE A 398 -6.84 -7.68 -29.79
C PHE A 398 -6.92 -8.30 -31.18
N SER A 399 -7.64 -7.70 -32.12
CA SER A 399 -7.78 -8.19 -33.49
C SER A 399 -7.42 -7.11 -34.50
N VAL A 400 -6.51 -7.43 -35.42
CA VAL A 400 -6.15 -6.56 -36.54
C VAL A 400 -7.12 -6.79 -37.70
N HIS A 401 -7.68 -5.70 -38.22
CA HIS A 401 -8.50 -5.67 -39.42
C HIS A 401 -7.67 -5.24 -40.62
N ASN A 402 -7.60 -6.06 -41.65
CA ASN A 402 -6.88 -5.70 -42.87
C ASN A 402 -7.54 -6.33 -44.10
N ASP A 403 -7.64 -5.56 -45.18
CA ASP A 403 -8.13 -6.04 -46.49
C ASP A 403 -7.17 -7.04 -47.13
N SER A 404 -5.88 -6.97 -46.77
CA SER A 404 -4.86 -7.96 -47.13
C SER A 404 -4.27 -8.61 -45.88
N LYS A 405 -4.35 -9.94 -45.79
CA LYS A 405 -4.04 -10.72 -44.57
C LYS A 405 -2.62 -10.55 -44.01
N ASP A 406 -1.69 -9.98 -44.79
CA ASP A 406 -0.24 -10.00 -44.49
C ASP A 406 0.38 -8.63 -44.18
N ASN A 407 -0.36 -7.52 -44.32
CA ASN A 407 0.21 -6.18 -44.17
C ASN A 407 0.21 -5.68 -42.72
N ALA A 408 -0.52 -6.33 -41.80
CA ALA A 408 -0.46 -6.00 -40.39
C ALA A 408 -0.75 -7.20 -39.49
N LEU A 409 0.05 -7.37 -38.44
CA LEU A 409 -0.04 -8.49 -37.49
C LEU A 409 0.22 -8.01 -36.07
N ALA A 410 -0.49 -8.59 -35.12
CA ALA A 410 -0.18 -8.48 -33.71
C ALA A 410 1.00 -9.40 -33.36
N VAL A 411 2.00 -8.87 -32.68
CA VAL A 411 3.14 -9.59 -32.13
C VAL A 411 2.96 -9.66 -30.63
N SER A 412 2.80 -10.87 -30.11
CA SER A 412 2.79 -11.17 -28.68
C SER A 412 4.03 -11.99 -28.31
N ARG A 413 4.20 -12.31 -27.03
CA ARG A 413 5.30 -13.18 -26.57
C ARG A 413 5.22 -14.61 -27.13
N THR A 414 4.05 -15.04 -27.60
CA THR A 414 3.79 -16.43 -27.97
C THR A 414 3.47 -16.62 -29.44
N ALA A 415 3.07 -15.57 -30.15
CA ALA A 415 2.66 -15.67 -31.55
C ALA A 415 2.77 -14.35 -32.31
N ILE A 416 2.89 -14.47 -33.62
CA ILE A 416 2.65 -13.40 -34.59
C ILE A 416 1.40 -13.79 -35.37
N ALA A 417 0.31 -13.06 -35.20
CA ALA A 417 -0.99 -13.42 -35.77
C ALA A 417 -1.88 -12.19 -35.94
N GLN A 418 -3.02 -12.35 -36.63
CA GLN A 418 -4.04 -11.31 -36.72
C GLN A 418 -4.75 -11.06 -35.40
N GLN A 419 -4.68 -12.01 -34.47
CA GLN A 419 -5.30 -11.91 -33.15
C GLN A 419 -4.30 -12.23 -32.06
N ALA A 420 -4.37 -11.49 -30.96
CA ALA A 420 -3.60 -11.73 -29.76
C ALA A 420 -4.53 -11.77 -28.54
N VAL A 421 -4.39 -12.82 -27.73
CA VAL A 421 -5.11 -12.92 -26.46
C VAL A 421 -4.40 -12.07 -25.40
N LEU A 422 -5.17 -11.27 -24.65
CA LEU A 422 -4.66 -10.29 -23.70
C LEU A 422 -4.76 -10.80 -22.26
N ASN A 423 -3.82 -11.68 -21.91
CA ASN A 423 -3.81 -12.46 -20.65
C ASN A 423 -2.75 -12.01 -19.62
N GLY A 424 -2.12 -10.85 -19.83
CA GLY A 424 -0.96 -10.40 -19.06
C GLY A 424 0.35 -11.00 -19.55
N VAL A 425 1.34 -11.07 -18.66
CA VAL A 425 2.68 -11.60 -18.90
C VAL A 425 2.85 -12.95 -18.19
N GLY A 426 2.94 -14.04 -18.95
CA GLY A 426 3.14 -15.39 -18.41
C GLY A 426 4.33 -15.47 -17.45
N GLY A 427 4.10 -15.98 -16.24
CA GLY A 427 5.07 -16.10 -15.17
C GLY A 427 5.23 -14.85 -14.27
N MET A 428 4.64 -13.71 -14.64
CA MET A 428 4.68 -12.50 -13.83
C MET A 428 3.65 -12.56 -12.70
N ARG A 429 4.09 -12.27 -11.46
CA ARG A 429 3.20 -12.24 -10.31
C ARG A 429 2.17 -11.12 -10.46
N PHE A 430 0.91 -11.40 -10.14
CA PHE A 430 -0.22 -10.46 -10.24
C PHE A 430 -0.49 -9.92 -11.66
N ASN A 431 0.04 -10.56 -12.70
CA ASN A 431 -0.19 -10.16 -14.09
C ASN A 431 -0.16 -11.38 -15.04
N ASP A 432 -0.79 -12.49 -14.66
CA ASP A 432 -0.81 -13.72 -15.44
C ASP A 432 -2.12 -14.46 -15.25
N SER A 433 -3.02 -14.38 -16.23
CA SER A 433 -4.35 -14.99 -16.14
C SER A 433 -4.33 -16.51 -15.91
N SER A 434 -3.20 -17.19 -16.15
CA SER A 434 -3.07 -18.63 -15.91
C SER A 434 -2.89 -18.98 -14.43
N ARG A 435 -2.56 -18.00 -13.58
CA ARG A 435 -2.39 -18.17 -12.12
C ARG A 435 -3.69 -17.92 -11.39
N SER A 436 -4.34 -18.94 -10.86
CA SER A 436 -5.66 -18.78 -10.21
C SER A 436 -5.65 -17.78 -9.04
N SER A 437 -4.69 -17.87 -8.11
CA SER A 437 -4.67 -17.06 -6.88
C SER A 437 -3.84 -15.78 -6.99
N GLU A 438 -3.10 -15.58 -8.08
CA GLU A 438 -2.21 -14.42 -8.28
C GLU A 438 -2.30 -13.91 -9.73
N ALA A 439 -3.49 -14.05 -10.34
CA ALA A 439 -3.69 -13.65 -11.74
C ALA A 439 -3.53 -12.15 -11.92
N SER A 440 -4.12 -11.38 -11.01
CA SER A 440 -4.16 -9.93 -11.02
C SER A 440 -4.02 -9.38 -9.61
N ILE A 441 -3.70 -8.10 -9.49
CA ILE A 441 -3.78 -7.38 -8.21
C ILE A 441 -5.26 -7.29 -7.82
N GLY A 442 -5.69 -8.06 -6.82
CA GLY A 442 -7.06 -8.15 -6.34
C GLY A 442 -7.29 -7.57 -4.95
N SER A 443 -6.23 -7.16 -4.26
CA SER A 443 -6.27 -6.57 -2.91
C SER A 443 -5.27 -5.43 -2.73
N LEU A 444 -5.43 -4.64 -1.66
CA LEU A 444 -4.47 -3.60 -1.29
C LEU A 444 -3.11 -4.17 -0.87
N GLU A 445 -3.08 -5.31 -0.18
CA GLU A 445 -1.84 -6.04 0.16
C GLU A 445 -1.04 -6.40 -1.11
N GLU A 446 -1.69 -7.00 -2.10
CA GLU A 446 -1.04 -7.35 -3.37
C GLU A 446 -0.55 -6.12 -4.14
N LEU A 447 -1.28 -5.00 -4.06
CA LEU A 447 -0.87 -3.74 -4.66
C LEU A 447 0.43 -3.23 -4.04
N PHE A 448 0.54 -3.23 -2.71
CA PHE A 448 1.76 -2.81 -2.03
C PHE A 448 2.93 -3.76 -2.30
N ASN A 449 2.68 -5.07 -2.37
CA ASN A 449 3.68 -6.04 -2.81
C ASN A 449 4.17 -5.77 -4.24
N ALA A 450 3.26 -5.37 -5.16
CA ALA A 450 3.60 -5.01 -6.53
C ALA A 450 4.39 -3.68 -6.63
N VAL A 451 4.17 -2.75 -5.69
CA VAL A 451 4.99 -1.54 -5.55
C VAL A 451 6.39 -1.89 -5.06
N GLU A 452 6.50 -2.77 -4.07
CA GLU A 452 7.80 -3.24 -3.54
C GLU A 452 8.63 -3.95 -4.64
N SER A 453 7.99 -4.79 -5.46
CA SER A 453 8.62 -5.46 -6.61
C SER A 453 8.87 -4.53 -7.83
N ARG A 454 8.44 -3.26 -7.74
CA ARG A 454 8.52 -2.24 -8.80
C ARG A 454 7.73 -2.59 -10.07
N ASP A 455 6.74 -3.47 -9.95
CA ASP A 455 5.79 -3.78 -11.03
C ASP A 455 4.74 -2.68 -11.17
N VAL A 456 4.50 -1.95 -10.08
CA VAL A 456 3.60 -0.79 -9.99
C VAL A 456 4.39 0.41 -9.47
N PHE A 457 4.07 1.61 -9.97
CA PHE A 457 4.59 2.87 -9.41
C PHE A 457 3.46 3.70 -8.82
N MET A 458 3.84 4.61 -7.92
CA MET A 458 2.94 5.57 -7.28
C MET A 458 3.18 6.97 -7.85
N ILE A 459 2.11 7.67 -8.20
CA ILE A 459 2.17 9.11 -8.52
C ILE A 459 1.24 9.85 -7.59
N GLN A 460 1.76 10.89 -6.96
CA GLN A 460 0.97 11.82 -6.16
C GLN A 460 0.85 13.16 -6.88
N LYS A 461 -0.38 13.68 -6.98
CA LYS A 461 -0.68 15.01 -7.52
C LYS A 461 -1.62 15.75 -6.57
N GLY A 462 -1.04 16.57 -5.70
CA GLY A 462 -1.78 17.25 -4.65
C GLY A 462 -2.35 16.24 -3.64
N GLN A 463 -3.67 16.17 -3.52
CA GLN A 463 -4.40 15.27 -2.64
C GLN A 463 -4.76 13.92 -3.27
N GLU A 464 -4.52 13.76 -4.58
CA GLU A 464 -4.72 12.49 -5.27
C GLU A 464 -3.43 11.66 -5.24
N LEU A 465 -3.53 10.40 -4.81
CA LEU A 465 -2.53 9.36 -4.98
C LEU A 465 -3.09 8.31 -5.93
N GLY A 466 -2.33 7.94 -6.95
CA GLY A 466 -2.68 6.79 -7.78
C GLY A 466 -1.53 5.81 -7.93
N PHE A 467 -1.91 4.61 -8.35
CA PHE A 467 -1.02 3.48 -8.58
C PHE A 467 -1.22 3.00 -10.00
N TRP A 468 -0.13 2.84 -10.73
CA TRP A 468 -0.15 2.47 -12.14
C TRP A 468 0.84 1.35 -12.41
N TRP A 469 0.49 0.49 -13.37
CA TRP A 469 1.43 -0.46 -13.93
C TRP A 469 2.69 0.23 -14.46
N ASN A 470 3.85 -0.37 -14.20
CA ASN A 470 5.13 0.11 -14.74
C ASN A 470 5.29 -0.29 -16.21
N GLU A 471 4.68 0.48 -17.12
CA GLU A 471 4.73 0.25 -18.57
C GLU A 471 6.16 0.09 -19.09
N LYS A 472 7.10 0.92 -18.60
CA LYS A 472 8.50 0.83 -19.02
C LYS A 472 9.10 -0.55 -18.75
N LYS A 473 8.88 -1.09 -17.54
CA LYS A 473 9.35 -2.44 -17.17
C LYS A 473 8.66 -3.53 -18.02
N LEU A 474 7.37 -3.38 -18.27
CA LEU A 474 6.59 -4.33 -19.08
C LEU A 474 7.06 -4.35 -20.54
N LEU A 475 7.21 -3.18 -21.16
CA LEU A 475 7.65 -3.01 -22.55
C LEU A 475 9.10 -3.44 -22.73
N SER A 476 10.03 -3.03 -21.86
CA SER A 476 11.44 -3.43 -22.00
C SER A 476 11.62 -4.96 -21.92
N SER A 477 10.88 -5.62 -21.00
CA SER A 477 10.88 -7.08 -20.87
C SER A 477 10.25 -7.76 -22.09
N PHE A 478 9.19 -7.16 -22.64
CA PHE A 478 8.51 -7.66 -23.82
C PHE A 478 9.40 -7.57 -25.06
N GLU A 479 9.94 -6.38 -25.34
CA GLU A 479 10.81 -6.13 -26.49
C GLU A 479 12.03 -7.05 -26.50
N THR A 480 12.65 -7.27 -25.34
CA THR A 480 13.74 -8.25 -25.20
C THR A 480 13.29 -9.66 -25.62
N SER A 481 12.06 -10.05 -25.27
CA SER A 481 11.54 -11.39 -25.60
C SER A 481 11.14 -11.57 -27.07
N VAL A 482 10.90 -10.48 -27.80
CA VAL A 482 10.54 -10.50 -29.24
C VAL A 482 11.60 -9.78 -30.09
N GLN A 483 12.83 -9.68 -29.59
CA GLN A 483 13.87 -8.86 -30.21
C GLN A 483 14.22 -9.35 -31.64
N GLN A 484 14.16 -10.66 -31.87
CA GLN A 484 14.47 -11.25 -33.18
C GLN A 484 13.48 -10.77 -34.26
N GLU A 485 12.22 -10.59 -33.88
CA GLU A 485 11.18 -10.07 -34.75
C GLU A 485 11.39 -8.58 -35.01
N LEU A 486 11.66 -7.80 -33.96
CA LEU A 486 11.79 -6.35 -34.03
C LEU A 486 13.02 -5.90 -34.87
N GLN A 487 14.09 -6.70 -34.90
CA GLN A 487 15.30 -6.45 -35.72
C GLN A 487 15.07 -6.47 -37.24
N SER A 488 13.85 -6.75 -37.69
CA SER A 488 13.48 -6.69 -39.12
C SER A 488 12.86 -5.34 -39.52
N CYS A 489 13.00 -4.31 -38.69
CA CYS A 489 12.39 -3.02 -38.93
C CYS A 489 13.16 -2.18 -39.97
N ILE A 490 12.53 -1.13 -40.49
CA ILE A 490 13.17 -0.24 -41.46
C ILE A 490 14.35 0.47 -40.78
N GLY A 491 15.56 0.32 -41.32
CA GLY A 491 16.75 1.04 -40.87
C GLY A 491 17.57 0.38 -39.75
N SER A 492 17.14 -0.79 -39.23
CA SER A 492 17.91 -1.59 -38.26
C SER A 492 19.12 -2.29 -38.86
#